data_AF-A0A834SGP1-F1
#
_entry.id   AF-A0A834SGP1-F1
#
_cell.length_a   1.000
_cell.length_b   1.000
_cell.length_c   1.000
_cell.angle_alpha   90.00
_cell.angle_beta   90.00
_cell.angle_gamma   90.00
#
_symmetry.space_group_name_H-M   'P 1'
#
loop_
_entity.id
_entity.type
_entity.pdbx_description
1 polymer ?
#
loop_
_entity_poly.entity_id
_entity_poly.type
_entity_poly.pdbx_seq_one_letter_code
_entity_poly.pdbx_strand_id
1 'polypeptide(L)' 'MANYFNEMSGITAQIPLGSFNSMFNFTGSWMVDAAATKSLSMVGYFIPLFKVEIVKENLALYEDIKRAVPYSWDPAALAR' A
#
# COMPACT_ATOMS: atom_id res chain seq x y z
N MET A 1 -2.75 -12.46 6.24
CA MET A 1 -2.89 -11.60 5.05
C MET A 1 -2.39 -10.19 5.33
N ALA A 2 -2.94 -9.45 6.31
CA ALA A 2 -2.44 -8.12 6.69
C ALA A 2 -0.91 -8.08 6.94
N ASN A 3 -0.37 -9.02 7.73
CA ASN A 3 1.08 -9.12 7.97
C ASN A 3 1.91 -9.27 6.68
N TYR A 4 1.41 -9.99 5.68
CA TYR A 4 2.12 -10.16 4.40
C TYR A 4 2.20 -8.83 3.62
N PHE A 5 1.12 -8.04 3.64
CA PHE A 5 1.14 -6.68 3.06
C PHE A 5 2.08 -5.75 3.81
N ASN A 6 2.16 -5.89 5.14
CA ASN A 6 3.10 -5.13 5.97
C ASN A 6 4.55 -5.49 5.60
N GLU A 7 4.88 -6.78 5.51
CA GLU A 7 6.19 -7.28 5.08
C GLU A 7 6.57 -6.80 3.67
N MET A 8 5.64 -6.85 2.70
CA MET A 8 5.84 -6.31 1.36
C MET A 8 6.15 -4.81 1.36
N SER A 9 5.65 -4.08 2.35
CA SER A 9 5.89 -2.64 2.52
C SER A 9 7.13 -2.35 3.38
N GLY A 10 7.88 -3.39 3.80
CA GLY A 10 9.04 -3.25 4.67
C GLY A 10 8.70 -2.88 6.12
N ILE A 11 7.45 -3.09 6.55
CA ILE A 11 6.96 -2.74 7.88
C ILE A 11 6.74 -4.01 8.69
N THR A 12 7.50 -4.16 9.78
CA THR A 12 7.35 -5.28 10.71
C THR A 12 6.41 -4.89 11.83
N ALA A 13 5.11 -4.79 11.53
CA ALA A 13 4.07 -4.44 12.50
C ALA A 13 2.90 -5.42 12.46
N GLN A 14 2.22 -5.58 13.60
CA GLN A 14 0.99 -6.37 13.71
C GLN A 14 -0.27 -5.58 13.33
N ILE A 15 -0.16 -4.26 13.25
CA ILE A 15 -1.27 -3.37 12.87
C ILE A 15 -1.38 -3.37 11.34
N PRO A 16 -2.55 -3.64 10.75
CA PRO A 16 -2.73 -3.58 9.30
C PRO A 16 -2.47 -2.18 8.74
N LEU A 17 -1.85 -2.12 7.56
CA LEU A 17 -1.69 -0.85 6.84
C LEU A 17 -3.04 -0.26 6.43
N GLY A 18 -3.09 1.07 6.36
CA GLY A 18 -4.29 1.78 5.87
C GLY A 18 -4.67 1.39 4.44
N SER A 19 -3.68 1.09 3.58
CA SER A 19 -3.92 0.57 2.23
C SER A 19 -4.62 -0.79 2.24
N PHE A 20 -4.21 -1.69 3.14
CA PHE A 20 -4.89 -2.97 3.34
C PHE A 20 -6.33 -2.77 3.81
N ASN A 21 -6.55 -1.90 4.80
CA ASN A 21 -7.90 -1.61 5.29
C ASN A 21 -8.81 -1.03 4.20
N SER A 22 -8.29 -0.13 3.37
CA SER A 22 -9.02 0.47 2.25
C SER A 22 -9.46 -0.57 1.21
N MET A 23 -8.59 -1.54 0.87
CA MET A 23 -8.92 -2.60 -0.11
C MET A 23 -10.16 -3.43 0.28
N PHE A 24 -10.39 -3.60 1.59
CA PHE A 24 -11.50 -4.40 2.11
C PHE A 24 -12.60 -3.55 2.77
N ASN A 25 -12.51 -2.22 2.64
CA ASN A 25 -13.44 -1.26 3.23
C ASN A 25 -13.58 -1.42 4.76
N PHE A 26 -12.47 -1.72 5.43
CA PHE A 26 -12.37 -1.83 6.89
C PHE A 26 -12.27 -0.45 7.52
N THR A 27 -13.24 -0.13 8.38
CA THR A 27 -13.35 1.17 9.05
C THR A 27 -13.45 1.05 10.58
N GLY A 28 -13.46 -0.18 11.10
CA GLY A 28 -13.63 -0.48 12.51
C GLY A 28 -12.30 -0.67 13.24
N SER A 29 -12.35 -1.31 14.41
CA SER A 29 -11.13 -1.73 15.08
C SER A 29 -10.53 -2.92 14.33
N TRP A 30 -9.20 -2.92 14.16
CA TRP A 30 -8.52 -3.95 13.40
C TRP A 30 -8.82 -5.38 13.91
N MET A 31 -9.09 -5.55 15.21
CA MET A 31 -9.47 -6.84 15.79
C MET A 31 -10.85 -7.33 15.33
N VAL A 32 -11.81 -6.41 15.17
CA VAL A 32 -13.17 -6.72 14.71
C VAL A 32 -13.17 -6.97 13.20
N ASP A 33 -12.48 -6.13 12.44
CA ASP A 33 -12.38 -6.27 10.99
C ASP A 33 -11.58 -7.53 10.59
N ALA A 34 -10.58 -7.92 11.39
CA ALA A 34 -9.84 -9.16 11.20
C ALA A 34 -10.74 -10.41 11.29
N ALA A 35 -11.78 -10.40 12.12
CA ALA A 35 -12.73 -11.51 12.23
C ALA A 35 -13.56 -11.68 10.95
N ALA A 36 -13.93 -10.58 10.29
CA ALA A 36 -14.59 -10.60 8.99
C ALA A 36 -13.68 -11.11 7.86
N THR A 37 -12.36 -11.01 8.03
CA THR A 37 -11.38 -11.44 7.03
C THR A 37 -11.16 -12.97 7.01
N LYS A 38 -11.72 -13.73 7.97
CA LYS A 38 -11.52 -15.19 8.08
C LYS A 38 -12.08 -15.98 6.88
N SER A 39 -13.04 -15.44 6.14
CA SER A 39 -13.57 -16.03 4.90
C SER A 39 -12.77 -15.66 3.65
N LEU A 40 -11.85 -14.69 3.72
CA LEU A 40 -11.01 -14.22 2.61
C LEU A 40 -9.65 -14.92 2.56
N SER A 41 -9.26 -15.65 3.61
CA SER A 41 -8.06 -16.47 3.59
C SER A 41 -8.28 -17.68 2.66
N MET A 42 -7.88 -17.56 1.41
CA MET A 42 -7.61 -18.72 0.58
C MET A 42 -6.47 -19.50 1.22
N VAL A 43 -6.76 -20.69 1.76
CA VAL A 43 -5.73 -21.70 2.03
C VAL A 43 -5.31 -22.26 0.67
N GLY A 44 -4.59 -21.46 -0.09
CA GLY A 44 -4.18 -21.75 -1.46
C GLY A 44 -2.69 -21.57 -1.60
N TYR A 45 -2.06 -22.44 -2.40
CA TYR A 45 -0.65 -22.32 -2.76
C TYR A 45 -0.56 -21.57 -4.09
N PHE A 46 0.18 -20.46 -4.12
CA PHE A 46 0.44 -19.72 -5.35
C PHE A 46 1.69 -20.29 -6.03
N ILE A 47 1.55 -20.75 -7.27
CA ILE A 47 2.68 -21.10 -8.12
C ILE A 47 2.96 -19.88 -9.03
N PRO A 48 3.99 -19.08 -8.75
CA PRO A 48 4.33 -17.96 -9.64
C PRO A 48 4.86 -18.51 -10.97
N LEU A 49 4.21 -18.15 -12.08
CA LEU A 49 4.62 -18.61 -13.42
C LEU A 49 5.74 -17.75 -14.01
N PHE A 50 5.70 -16.44 -13.73
CA PHE A 50 6.73 -15.48 -14.10
C PHE A 50 6.71 -14.30 -13.14
N LYS A 51 7.87 -13.69 -12.92
CA LYS A 51 8.02 -12.47 -12.13
C LYS A 51 8.25 -11.31 -13.08
N VAL A 52 7.34 -10.35 -13.10
CA VAL A 52 7.56 -9.08 -13.81
C VAL A 52 8.28 -8.15 -12.85
N GLU A 53 9.53 -7.83 -13.17
CA GLU A 53 10.28 -6.81 -12.46
C GLU A 53 10.25 -5.53 -13.28
N ILE A 54 9.74 -4.44 -12.69
CA ILE A 54 10.01 -3.12 -13.20
C ILE A 54 11.46 -2.84 -12.83
N VAL A 55 12.35 -2.95 -13.82
CA VAL A 55 13.73 -2.50 -13.66
C VAL A 55 13.64 -1.02 -13.31
N LYS A 56 13.98 -0.67 -12.07
CA LYS A 56 14.23 0.73 -11.70
C LYS A 56 15.49 1.14 -12.46
N GLU A 57 15.31 1.53 -13.71
CA GLU A 57 16.29 2.39 -14.35
C GLU A 57 16.40 3.68 -13.55
N ASN A 58 17.48 4.43 -13.71
CA ASN A 58 17.61 5.77 -13.13
C ASN A 58 16.56 6.69 -13.76
N LEU A 59 15.33 6.59 -13.28
CA LEU A 59 14.21 7.40 -13.72
C LEU A 59 14.51 8.84 -13.33
N ALA A 60 14.93 9.63 -14.31
CA ALA A 60 15.08 11.06 -14.16
C ALA A 60 13.69 11.70 -14.27
N LEU A 61 13.34 12.52 -13.28
CA LEU A 61 12.12 13.33 -13.37
C LEU A 61 12.27 14.30 -14.54
N TYR A 62 11.24 14.41 -15.38
CA TYR A 62 11.23 15.35 -16.49
C TYR A 62 11.32 16.79 -15.97
N GLU A 63 12.06 17.66 -16.66
CA GLU A 63 12.31 19.04 -16.19
C GLU A 63 11.02 19.84 -16.00
N ASP A 64 10.01 19.61 -16.85
CA ASP A 64 8.72 20.30 -16.68
C ASP A 64 7.99 19.87 -15.41
N ILE A 65 8.15 18.61 -14.98
CA ILE A 65 7.59 18.16 -13.70
C ILE A 65 8.36 18.80 -12.54
N LYS A 66 9.69 18.89 -12.61
CA LYS A 66 10.48 19.57 -11.58
C LYS A 66 10.05 21.03 -11.42
N ARG A 67 9.76 21.71 -12.53
CA ARG A 67 9.28 23.10 -12.53
C ARG A 67 7.83 23.23 -12.05
N ALA A 68 7.00 22.23 -12.28
CA ALA A 68 5.61 22.21 -11.82
C ALA A 68 5.49 21.96 -10.31
N VAL A 69 6.51 21.37 -9.67
CA VAL A 69 6.52 21.15 -8.22
C VAL A 69 6.83 22.48 -7.50
N PRO A 70 5.91 22.98 -6.66
CA PRO A 70 6.16 24.19 -5.89
C PRO A 70 7.24 23.97 -4.83
N TYR A 71 8.00 25.03 -4.53
CA TYR A 71 9.06 24.99 -3.51
C TYR A 71 8.54 24.70 -2.10
N SER A 72 7.32 25.15 -1.80
CA SER A 72 6.62 24.84 -0.56
C SER A 72 5.21 24.37 -0.87
N TRP A 73 4.75 23.44 -0.05
CA TRP A 73 3.37 22.97 -0.06
C TRP A 73 2.66 23.56 1.15
N ASP A 74 1.50 24.18 0.93
CA ASP A 74 0.58 24.54 2.01
C ASP A 74 -0.32 23.32 2.30
N PRO A 75 -0.13 22.62 3.44
CA PRO A 75 -0.92 21.43 3.75
C PRO A 75 -2.42 21.72 3.85
N ALA A 76 -2.81 22.93 4.29
CA ALA A 76 -4.21 23.32 4.42
C ALA A 76 -4.87 23.57 3.06
N ALA A 77 -4.10 23.97 2.04
CA ALA A 77 -4.57 24.09 0.67
C ALA A 77 -4.74 22.74 -0.04
N LEU A 78 -3.93 21.74 0.32
CA LEU A 78 -3.96 20.39 -0.27
C LEU A 78 -5.00 19.47 0.35
N ALA A 79 -5.41 19.72 1.60
CA ALA A 79 -6.37 18.90 2.33
C ALA A 79 -7.85 19.18 1.96
N ARG A 80 -8.10 19.97 0.90
CA ARG A 80 -9.44 20.35 0.44
C ARG A 80 -9.89 19.56 -0.77
#